data_AF-A0A520JB72-F1
#
_entry.id   AF-A0A520JB72-F1
#
_cell.length_a   1.000
_cell.length_b   1.000
_cell.length_c   1.000
_cell.angle_alpha   90.00
_cell.angle_beta   90.00
_cell.angle_gamma   90.00
#
_symmetry.space_group_name_H-M   'P 1'
#
loop_
_entity.id
_entity.type
_entity.pdbx_description
1 polymer ?
#
loop_
_entity_poly.entity_id
_entity_poly.type
_entity_poly.pdbx_seq_one_letter_code
_entity_poly.pdbx_strand_id
1 'polypeptide(L)'
;MLFRLFTLAALALPLPAIAQSLTPAESAQIDTLVAGSLRDTGVPSASIAIVRGGRIIFAKAYGKPSETIAVADPALPYQIASISKQFTAAAILLLEDEGRLSLDDTVAKYVPGVTGGDRITIRQL
;
A
#
# COMPACT_ATOMS: atom_id res chain seq x y z
N MET A 1 64.32 23.88 -10.10
CA MET A 1 63.36 22.91 -10.67
C MET A 1 62.20 22.78 -9.69
N LEU A 2 61.05 23.35 -10.04
CA LEU A 2 59.83 23.41 -9.21
C LEU A 2 58.94 22.20 -9.55
N PHE A 3 58.70 21.28 -8.62
CA PHE A 3 57.68 20.24 -8.77
C PHE A 3 56.45 20.63 -7.94
N ARG A 4 55.37 21.02 -8.60
CA ARG A 4 54.05 21.25 -7.99
C ARG A 4 53.34 19.90 -7.88
N LEU A 5 53.07 19.45 -6.66
CA LEU A 5 52.27 18.27 -6.39
C LEU A 5 50.78 18.67 -6.46
N PHE A 6 50.07 18.23 -7.49
CA PHE A 6 48.61 18.37 -7.57
C PHE A 6 47.95 17.19 -6.85
N THR A 7 47.38 17.43 -5.67
CA THR A 7 46.53 16.47 -4.97
C THR A 7 45.15 16.45 -5.63
N LEU A 8 44.82 15.36 -6.32
CA LEU A 8 43.50 15.13 -6.89
C LEU A 8 42.54 14.73 -5.75
N ALA A 9 41.69 15.65 -5.31
CA ALA A 9 40.59 15.31 -4.39
C ALA A 9 39.51 14.55 -5.17
N ALA A 10 39.35 13.26 -4.90
CA ALA A 10 38.27 12.46 -5.46
C ALA A 10 36.93 12.93 -4.86
N LEU A 11 36.13 13.61 -5.67
CA LEU A 11 34.79 14.05 -5.30
C LEU A 11 33.86 12.81 -5.27
N ALA A 12 33.53 12.30 -4.09
CA ALA A 12 32.53 11.26 -3.92
C ALA A 12 31.15 11.85 -4.22
N LEU A 13 30.66 11.67 -5.44
CA LEU A 13 29.28 12.00 -5.81
C LEU A 13 28.34 10.99 -5.14
N PRO A 14 27.30 11.44 -4.42
CA PRO A 14 26.33 10.54 -3.82
C PRO A 14 25.57 9.84 -4.95
N LEU A 15 25.78 8.53 -5.10
CA LEU A 15 24.94 7.73 -5.98
C LEU A 15 23.51 7.81 -5.44
N PRO A 16 22.51 8.10 -6.28
CA PRO A 16 21.12 8.07 -5.84
C PRO A 16 20.83 6.68 -5.27
N ALA A 17 20.23 6.63 -4.08
CA ALA A 17 19.78 5.39 -3.48
C ALA A 17 18.68 4.80 -4.37
N ILE A 18 19.09 3.98 -5.34
CA ILE A 18 18.16 3.16 -6.13
C ILE A 18 17.52 2.21 -5.13
N ALA A 19 16.19 2.20 -5.06
CA ALA A 19 15.46 1.23 -4.25
C ALA A 19 15.97 -0.17 -4.60
N GLN A 20 16.62 -0.83 -3.64
CA GLN A 20 17.28 -2.11 -3.86
C GLN A 20 16.22 -3.14 -4.27
N SER A 21 16.33 -3.63 -5.51
CA SER A 21 15.52 -4.73 -6.03
C SER A 21 15.66 -5.96 -5.13
N LEU A 22 14.65 -6.83 -5.16
CA LEU A 22 14.77 -8.11 -4.47
C LEU A 22 15.88 -8.95 -5.09
N THR A 23 16.64 -9.62 -4.24
CA THR A 23 17.52 -10.70 -4.66
C THR A 23 16.69 -11.91 -5.13
N PRO A 24 17.27 -12.79 -5.96
CA PRO A 24 16.60 -14.05 -6.32
C PRO A 24 16.23 -14.90 -5.10
N ALA A 25 17.05 -14.88 -4.05
CA ALA A 25 16.79 -15.61 -2.81
C ALA A 25 15.56 -15.04 -2.07
N GLU A 26 15.45 -13.72 -1.92
CA GLU A 26 14.27 -13.09 -1.31
C GLU A 26 12.99 -13.39 -2.12
N SER A 27 13.05 -13.30 -3.45
CA SER A 27 11.92 -13.62 -4.33
C SER A 27 11.46 -15.08 -4.16
N ALA A 28 12.40 -16.02 -4.09
CA ALA A 28 12.09 -17.44 -3.87
C ALA A 28 11.53 -17.72 -2.47
N GLN A 29 11.98 -16.99 -1.45
CA GLN A 29 11.41 -17.06 -0.11
C GLN A 29 9.96 -16.56 -0.10
N ILE A 30 9.66 -15.45 -0.78
CA ILE A 30 8.28 -14.95 -0.92
C ILE A 30 7.40 -16.01 -1.60
N ASP A 31 7.87 -16.59 -2.71
CA ASP A 31 7.15 -17.66 -3.41
C ASP A 31 6.83 -18.84 -2.50
N THR A 32 7.78 -19.24 -1.65
CA THR A 32 7.62 -20.35 -0.70
C THR A 32 6.60 -20.02 0.39
N LEU A 33 6.67 -18.81 0.96
CA LEU A 33 5.75 -18.34 2.00
C LEU A 33 4.31 -18.22 1.48
N VAL A 34 4.13 -17.69 0.28
CA VAL A 34 2.79 -17.53 -0.30
C VAL A 34 2.21 -18.91 -0.66
N ALA A 35 3.00 -19.79 -1.28
CA ALA A 35 2.55 -21.14 -1.59
C ALA A 35 2.17 -21.95 -0.35
N GLY A 36 2.94 -21.82 0.75
CA GLY A 36 2.59 -22.40 2.05
C GLY A 36 1.28 -21.82 2.60
N SER A 37 1.15 -20.49 2.59
CA SER A 37 -0.04 -19.80 3.10
C SER A 37 -1.32 -20.19 2.36
N LEU A 38 -1.29 -20.29 1.03
CA LEU A 38 -2.45 -20.74 0.26
C LEU A 38 -2.84 -22.18 0.59
N ARG A 39 -1.86 -23.07 0.78
CA ARG A 39 -2.08 -24.46 1.17
C ARG A 39 -2.72 -24.56 2.56
N ASP A 40 -2.18 -23.83 3.53
CA ASP A 40 -2.57 -23.94 4.94
C ASP A 40 -3.95 -23.30 5.20
N THR A 41 -4.28 -22.23 4.47
CA THR A 41 -5.56 -21.51 4.63
C THR A 41 -6.67 -22.00 3.70
N GLY A 42 -6.32 -22.71 2.62
CA GLY A 42 -7.26 -23.07 1.55
C GLY A 42 -7.71 -21.89 0.68
N VAL A 43 -7.08 -20.71 0.82
CA VAL A 43 -7.35 -19.56 -0.05
C VAL A 43 -6.95 -19.92 -1.49
N PRO A 44 -7.84 -19.75 -2.48
CA PRO A 44 -7.63 -20.26 -3.85
C PRO A 44 -6.59 -19.44 -4.63
N SER A 45 -6.46 -18.14 -4.35
CA SER A 45 -5.46 -17.29 -4.97
C SER A 45 -5.13 -16.05 -4.13
N ALA A 46 -3.96 -15.47 -4.35
CA ALA A 46 -3.56 -14.19 -3.79
C ALA A 46 -2.68 -13.41 -4.77
N SER A 47 -2.75 -12.08 -4.72
CA SER A 47 -1.84 -11.18 -5.43
C SER A 47 -1.02 -10.39 -4.42
N ILE A 48 0.30 -10.43 -4.56
CA ILE A 48 1.26 -9.84 -3.63
C ILE A 48 2.06 -8.76 -4.35
N ALA A 49 2.10 -7.57 -3.74
CA ALA A 49 3.00 -6.50 -4.13
C ALA A 49 3.88 -6.08 -2.94
N ILE A 50 5.16 -5.83 -3.19
CA ILE A 50 6.09 -5.29 -2.19
C ILE A 50 6.59 -3.93 -2.66
N VAL A 51 6.42 -2.92 -1.80
CA VAL A 51 6.82 -1.54 -2.06
C VAL A 51 8.01 -1.18 -1.18
N ARG A 52 9.09 -0.67 -1.79
CA ARG A 52 10.29 -0.17 -1.10
C ARG A 52 10.69 1.18 -1.71
N GLY A 53 10.84 2.21 -0.88
CA GLY A 53 11.18 3.55 -1.35
C GLY A 53 10.16 4.14 -2.35
N GLY A 54 8.87 3.88 -2.12
CA GLY A 54 7.78 4.37 -2.99
C GLY A 54 7.67 3.64 -4.35
N ARG A 55 8.45 2.58 -4.58
CA ARG A 55 8.42 1.79 -5.82
C ARG A 55 8.01 0.35 -5.54
N ILE A 56 7.17 -0.20 -6.42
CA ILE A 56 6.88 -1.63 -6.43
C ILE A 56 8.12 -2.36 -6.92
N ILE A 57 8.72 -3.19 -6.06
CA ILE A 57 9.91 -3.99 -6.38
C ILE A 57 9.58 -5.47 -6.63
N PHE A 58 8.32 -5.85 -6.40
CA PHE A 58 7.77 -7.19 -6.61
C PHE A 58 6.27 -7.08 -6.82
N ALA A 59 5.74 -7.76 -7.83
CA ALA A 59 4.31 -7.91 -8.06
C ALA A 59 4.07 -9.28 -8.71
N LYS A 60 3.36 -10.17 -8.02
CA LYS A 60 3.08 -11.53 -8.51
C LYS A 60 1.76 -12.04 -7.95
N ALA A 61 1.08 -12.85 -8.74
CA ALA A 61 -0.14 -13.54 -8.35
C ALA A 61 0.08 -15.05 -8.30
N TYR A 62 -0.69 -15.71 -7.45
CA TYR A 62 -0.52 -17.11 -7.09
C TYR A 62 -1.87 -17.82 -7.06
N GLY A 63 -1.87 -19.10 -7.43
CA GLY A 63 -3.05 -19.95 -7.36
C GLY A 63 -4.05 -19.75 -8.50
N LYS A 64 -5.23 -20.35 -8.34
CA LYS A 64 -6.33 -20.37 -9.31
C LYS A 64 -7.53 -19.67 -8.65
N PRO A 65 -7.88 -18.43 -9.03
CA PRO A 65 -8.87 -17.63 -8.31
C PRO A 65 -10.28 -18.21 -8.29
N SER A 66 -10.69 -18.86 -9.38
CA SER A 66 -12.02 -19.43 -9.54
C SER A 66 -12.02 -20.48 -10.64
N GLU A 67 -13.13 -21.19 -10.82
CA GLU A 67 -13.29 -22.14 -11.94
C GLU A 67 -13.28 -21.48 -13.32
N THR A 68 -13.62 -20.19 -13.40
CA THR A 68 -13.64 -19.43 -14.66
C THR A 68 -12.32 -18.71 -14.96
N ILE A 69 -11.38 -18.68 -14.01
CA ILE A 69 -10.08 -18.00 -14.14
C ILE A 69 -8.97 -19.02 -13.87
N ALA A 70 -8.30 -19.43 -14.94
CA ALA A 70 -7.33 -20.53 -14.88
C ALA A 70 -6.07 -20.18 -14.07
N VAL A 71 -5.61 -18.92 -14.13
CA VAL A 71 -4.39 -18.46 -13.45
C VAL A 71 -4.63 -17.06 -12.91
N ALA A 72 -4.19 -16.82 -11.68
CA ALA A 72 -4.23 -15.48 -11.09
C ALA A 72 -3.26 -14.54 -11.81
N ASP A 73 -3.70 -13.31 -12.05
CA ASP A 73 -2.89 -12.23 -12.63
C ASP A 73 -2.80 -11.08 -11.60
N PRO A 74 -1.65 -10.39 -11.44
CA PRO A 74 -1.54 -9.28 -10.49
C PRO A 74 -2.53 -8.12 -10.74
N ALA A 75 -3.07 -7.98 -11.95
CA ALA A 75 -4.09 -7.00 -12.30
C ALA A 75 -5.52 -7.51 -12.05
N LEU A 76 -5.70 -8.75 -11.62
CA LEU A 76 -7.02 -9.28 -11.27
C LEU A 76 -7.58 -8.55 -10.04
N PRO A 77 -8.78 -7.96 -10.12
CA PRO A 77 -9.37 -7.29 -8.97
C PRO A 77 -9.86 -8.30 -7.93
N TYR A 78 -9.61 -7.98 -6.66
CA TYR A 78 -10.14 -8.67 -5.50
C TYR A 78 -11.04 -7.72 -4.69
N GLN A 79 -12.02 -8.27 -3.98
CA GLN A 79 -12.76 -7.49 -3.00
C GLN A 79 -11.89 -7.23 -1.78
N ILE A 80 -11.55 -5.96 -1.53
CA ILE A 80 -10.64 -5.56 -0.44
C ILE A 80 -11.33 -5.42 0.93
N ALA A 81 -12.65 -5.62 1.00
CA ALA A 81 -13.47 -5.62 2.21
C ALA A 81 -13.18 -4.42 3.15
N SER A 82 -12.83 -4.66 4.41
CA SER A 82 -12.61 -3.59 5.40
C SER A 82 -11.49 -2.61 5.05
N ILE A 83 -10.59 -2.94 4.11
CA ILE A 83 -9.58 -1.99 3.61
C ILE A 83 -10.26 -0.77 2.98
N SER A 84 -11.47 -0.92 2.41
CA SER A 84 -12.25 0.20 1.87
C SER A 84 -12.48 1.34 2.87
N LYS A 85 -12.48 1.06 4.18
CA LYS A 85 -12.65 2.08 5.23
C LYS A 85 -11.54 3.13 5.21
N GLN A 86 -10.31 2.76 4.86
CA GLN A 86 -9.20 3.71 4.77
C GLN A 86 -9.45 4.74 3.65
N PHE A 87 -10.06 4.32 2.55
CA PHE A 87 -10.44 5.23 1.46
C PHE A 87 -11.59 6.16 1.88
N THR A 88 -12.58 5.63 2.61
CA THR A 88 -13.65 6.47 3.18
C THR A 88 -13.09 7.50 4.15
N ALA A 89 -12.18 7.09 5.05
CA ALA A 89 -11.53 8.00 5.99
C ALA A 89 -10.73 9.09 5.24
N ALA A 90 -9.95 8.72 4.23
CA ALA A 90 -9.21 9.68 3.41
C ALA A 90 -10.14 10.68 2.72
N ALA A 91 -11.28 10.23 2.18
CA ALA A 91 -12.27 11.11 1.57
C ALA A 91 -12.86 12.11 2.58
N ILE A 92 -13.17 11.67 3.81
CA ILE A 92 -13.65 12.56 4.88
C ILE A 92 -12.58 13.59 5.26
N LEU A 93 -11.32 13.18 5.39
CA LEU A 93 -10.23 14.09 5.73
C LEU A 93 -9.96 15.12 4.62
N LEU A 94 -10.09 14.73 3.35
CA LEU A 94 -10.00 15.68 2.23
C LEU A 94 -11.14 16.70 2.27
N LEU A 95 -12.36 16.30 2.62
CA LEU A 95 -13.48 17.22 2.79
C LEU A 95 -13.27 18.19 3.96
N GLU A 96 -12.64 17.74 5.04
CA GLU A 96 -12.25 18.62 6.15
C GLU A 96 -11.18 19.63 5.72
N ASP A 97 -10.14 19.19 5.01
CA ASP A 97 -9.08 20.05 4.47
C ASP A 97 -9.63 21.11 3.50
N GLU A 98 -10.64 20.73 2.69
CA GLU A 98 -11.39 21.64 1.81
C GLU A 98 -12.35 22.59 2.56
N GLY A 99 -12.49 22.47 3.89
CA GLY A 99 -13.41 23.26 4.70
C GLY A 99 -14.89 22.95 4.47
N ARG A 100 -15.22 21.79 3.87
CA ARG A 100 -16.59 21.39 3.53
C ARG A 100 -17.31 20.68 4.68
N LEU A 101 -16.56 20.15 5.63
CA LEU A 101 -17.04 19.64 6.91
C LEU A 101 -15.98 19.88 7.99
N SER A 102 -16.36 19.73 9.25
CA SER A 102 -15.44 19.55 10.38
C SER A 102 -15.63 18.14 10.92
N LEU A 103 -14.55 17.47 11.34
CA LEU A 103 -14.68 16.19 12.06
C LEU A 103 -15.46 16.34 13.38
N ASP A 104 -15.55 17.55 13.93
CA ASP A 104 -16.30 17.84 15.15
C ASP A 104 -17.76 18.24 14.87
N ASP A 105 -18.18 18.25 13.59
CA ASP A 105 -19.59 18.36 13.25
C ASP A 105 -20.36 17.12 13.74
N THR A 106 -21.60 17.34 14.20
CA THR A 106 -22.49 16.25 14.59
C THR A 106 -23.01 15.51 13.35
N VAL A 107 -23.21 14.20 13.47
CA VAL A 107 -23.71 13.35 12.36
C VAL A 107 -25.05 13.87 11.82
N ALA A 108 -25.93 14.36 12.69
CA ALA A 108 -27.24 14.89 12.32
C ALA A 108 -27.18 16.13 11.40
N LYS A 109 -26.05 16.85 11.36
CA LYS A 109 -25.84 17.96 10.42
C LYS A 109 -25.89 17.49 8.96
N TYR A 110 -25.43 16.27 8.69
CA TYR A 110 -25.34 15.69 7.35
C TYR A 110 -26.37 14.59 7.09
N VAL A 111 -26.71 13.82 8.13
CA VAL A 111 -27.65 12.70 8.05
C VAL A 111 -28.68 12.84 9.17
N PRO A 112 -29.79 13.58 8.95
CA PRO A 112 -30.81 13.77 9.96
C PRO A 112 -31.55 12.46 10.27
N GLY A 113 -32.01 12.31 11.52
CA GLY A 113 -32.80 11.15 11.96
C GLY A 113 -31.98 9.97 12.53
N VAL A 114 -30.65 10.06 12.55
CA VAL A 114 -29.80 9.08 13.23
C VAL A 114 -29.95 9.21 14.75
N THR A 115 -30.28 8.12 15.44
CA THR A 115 -30.39 8.11 16.91
C THR A 115 -29.07 8.53 17.56
N GLY A 116 -29.09 9.60 18.35
CA GLY A 116 -27.90 10.17 18.97
C GLY A 116 -26.98 10.94 18.02
N GLY A 117 -27.35 11.08 16.74
CA GLY A 117 -26.57 11.81 15.74
C GLY A 117 -26.46 13.31 16.03
N ASP A 118 -27.30 13.85 16.91
CA ASP A 118 -27.23 15.21 17.44
C ASP A 118 -26.08 15.41 18.44
N ARG A 119 -25.48 14.32 18.93
CA ARG A 119 -24.40 14.32 19.92
C ARG A 119 -23.13 13.63 19.42
N ILE A 120 -23.28 12.60 18.58
CA ILE A 120 -22.16 11.88 17.97
C ILE A 120 -21.55 12.76 16.88
N THR A 121 -20.25 13.00 16.96
CA THR A 121 -19.48 13.74 15.94
C THR A 121 -18.96 12.79 14.86
N ILE A 122 -18.61 13.32 13.69
CA ILE A 122 -17.98 12.54 12.62
C ILE A 122 -16.71 11.83 13.12
N ARG A 123 -15.92 12.49 13.99
CA ARG A 123 -14.71 11.93 14.62
C ARG A 123 -14.95 10.67 15.45
N GLN A 124 -16.17 10.49 15.97
CA GLN A 124 -16.53 9.39 16.86
C GLN A 124 -17.08 8.15 16.13
N LEU A 125 -17.23 8.21 14.81
CA LEU A 125 -17.60 7.07 13.96
C LEU A 125 -16.42 6.14 13.72
#